data_AF-A0A2U8W2Z8-F1
#
_entry.id   AF-A0A2U8W2Z8-F1
#
_cell.length_a   1.000
_cell.length_b   1.000
_cell.length_c   1.000
_cell.angle_alpha   90.00
_cell.angle_beta   90.00
_cell.angle_gamma   90.00
#
_symmetry.space_group_name_H-M   'P 1'
#
loop_
_entity.id
_entity.type
_entity.pdbx_description
1 polymer ?
#
loop_
_entity_poly.entity_id
_entity_poly.type
_entity_poly.pdbx_seq_one_letter_code
_entity_poly.pdbx_strand_id
1 'polypeptide(L)'
;MAGSIVYTIWNRAGAFVYVGMAGRSTSTSTKSKGPLGRLESHANGRRSGDQFNVYVCDRFVLPRVHNRIAQIAEGTLSLDRLTREFIRTELGFRFLAVPSPAEAFLIERRLQRGEWGAGQPILNPLPPPAAASRTVDL
;
A
#
# COMPACT_ATOMS: atom_id res chain seq x y z
N MET A 1 19.93 -10.11 -9.77
CA MET A 1 18.66 -10.83 -9.56
C MET A 1 17.50 -9.84 -9.66
N ALA A 2 16.71 -9.88 -10.73
CA ALA A 2 15.46 -9.12 -10.81
C ALA A 2 14.36 -9.94 -10.14
N GLY A 3 14.24 -9.81 -8.81
CA GLY A 3 13.22 -10.51 -8.04
C GLY A 3 11.88 -9.76 -8.05
N SER A 4 10.77 -10.50 -8.00
CA SER A 4 9.48 -9.93 -7.63
C SER A 4 9.29 -10.00 -6.12
N ILE A 5 8.58 -9.04 -5.56
CA ILE A 5 8.19 -9.07 -4.15
C ILE A 5 6.69 -8.87 -4.01
N VAL A 6 6.13 -9.48 -2.98
CA VAL A 6 4.88 -9.06 -2.36
C VAL A 6 5.21 -8.50 -0.98
N TYR A 7 4.54 -7.41 -0.59
CA TYR A 7 4.81 -6.73 0.66
C TYR A 7 3.52 -6.37 1.37
N THR A 8 3.60 -6.34 2.70
CA THR A 8 2.51 -5.94 3.60
C THR A 8 2.98 -4.82 4.50
N ILE A 9 2.04 -3.94 4.85
CA ILE A 9 2.26 -2.78 5.70
C ILE A 9 1.33 -2.90 6.90
N TRP A 10 1.88 -2.61 8.07
CA TRP A 10 1.25 -2.82 9.37
C TRP A 10 1.36 -1.57 10.21
N ASN A 11 0.38 -1.30 11.06
CA ASN A 11 0.54 -0.27 12.09
C ASN A 11 1.18 -0.87 13.35
N ARG A 12 1.53 0.01 14.31
CA ARG A 12 2.12 -0.40 15.61
C ARG A 12 1.25 -1.36 16.44
N ALA A 13 -0.07 -1.31 16.27
CA ALA A 13 -1.00 -2.21 16.95
C ALA A 13 -1.11 -3.60 16.28
N GLY A 14 -0.35 -3.85 15.21
CA GLY A 14 -0.39 -5.10 14.47
C GLY A 14 -1.57 -5.23 13.50
N ALA A 15 -2.28 -4.13 13.20
CA ALA A 15 -3.35 -4.14 12.21
C ALA A 15 -2.78 -4.15 10.78
N PHE A 16 -3.42 -4.93 9.91
CA PHE A 16 -3.03 -5.04 8.50
C PHE A 16 -3.53 -3.83 7.70
N VAL A 17 -2.60 -2.98 7.25
CA VAL A 17 -2.93 -1.68 6.66
C VAL A 17 -3.04 -1.76 5.15
N TYR A 18 -2.06 -2.37 4.48
CA TYR A 18 -1.96 -2.36 3.02
C TYR A 18 -1.15 -3.55 2.51
N VAL A 19 -1.44 -4.01 1.30
CA VAL A 19 -0.63 -4.98 0.56
C VAL A 19 -0.31 -4.49 -0.85
N GLY A 20 0.90 -4.76 -1.31
CA GLY A 20 1.31 -4.44 -2.68
C GLY A 20 2.29 -5.45 -3.24
N MET A 21 2.57 -5.33 -4.55
CA MET A 21 3.64 -6.06 -5.21
C MET A 21 4.58 -5.13 -5.98
N ALA A 22 5.82 -5.56 -6.19
CA ALA A 22 6.81 -4.88 -7.03
C ALA A 22 7.69 -5.88 -7.79
N GLY A 23 8.42 -5.41 -8.81
CA GLY A 23 9.30 -6.25 -9.63
C GLY A 23 8.73 -6.65 -11.00
N ARG A 24 7.74 -5.92 -11.53
CA ARG A 24 7.37 -6.03 -12.96
C ARG A 24 8.51 -5.46 -13.81
N SER A 25 9.25 -6.33 -14.51
CA SER A 25 10.33 -5.93 -15.42
C SER A 25 9.77 -5.49 -16.77
N THR A 26 9.94 -4.22 -17.15
CA THR A 26 10.05 -3.74 -18.55
C THR A 26 10.66 -2.33 -18.67
N SER A 27 11.59 -1.92 -17.82
CA SER A 27 12.41 -0.74 -18.13
C SER A 27 13.88 -1.03 -17.92
N THR A 28 14.61 -1.07 -19.04
CA THR A 28 16.06 -1.20 -19.21
C THR A 28 16.84 0.01 -18.67
N SER A 29 16.28 0.72 -17.69
CA SER A 29 16.97 1.77 -16.97
C SER A 29 17.94 1.14 -15.99
N THR A 30 19.23 1.40 -16.21
CA THR A 30 20.35 1.08 -15.29
C THR A 30 20.21 1.77 -13.92
N LYS A 31 19.18 2.61 -13.73
CA LYS A 31 18.81 3.26 -12.46
C LYS A 31 17.59 2.64 -11.77
N SER A 32 17.06 1.51 -12.25
CA SER A 32 15.92 0.88 -11.58
C SER A 32 16.35 0.38 -10.19
N LYS A 33 15.75 0.95 -9.13
CA LYS A 33 16.03 0.61 -7.72
C LYS A 33 15.58 -0.79 -7.30
N GLY A 34 15.38 -1.70 -8.27
CA GLY A 34 14.80 -3.02 -8.03
C GLY A 34 13.40 -2.97 -7.39
N PRO A 35 12.90 -4.13 -6.93
CA PRO A 35 11.59 -4.23 -6.27
C PRO A 35 11.50 -3.43 -4.97
N LEU A 36 12.63 -3.26 -4.25
CA LEU A 36 12.69 -2.50 -3.00
C LEU A 36 12.49 -0.99 -3.20
N GLY A 37 12.78 -0.47 -4.40
CA GLY A 37 12.51 0.94 -4.73
C GLY A 37 11.05 1.34 -4.56
N ARG A 38 10.10 0.40 -4.67
CA ARG A 38 8.68 0.67 -4.40
C ARG A 38 8.42 0.91 -2.90
N LEU A 39 9.11 0.17 -2.02
CA LEU A 39 9.02 0.38 -0.57
C LEU A 39 9.65 1.72 -0.18
N GLU A 40 10.78 2.09 -0.80
CA GLU A 40 11.37 3.41 -0.61
C GLU A 40 10.43 4.53 -1.07
N SER A 41 9.73 4.36 -2.20
CA SER A 41 8.72 5.32 -2.68
C SER A 41 7.63 5.55 -1.62
N HIS A 42 7.13 4.47 -1.02
CA HIS A 42 6.18 4.55 0.09
C HIS A 42 6.79 5.30 1.29
N ALA A 43 7.98 4.90 1.74
CA ALA A 43 8.65 5.52 2.89
C ALA A 43 9.00 7.02 2.70
N ASN A 44 9.05 7.51 1.46
CA ASN A 44 9.25 8.92 1.16
C ASN A 44 8.00 9.78 1.36
N GLY A 45 6.80 9.18 1.45
CA GLY A 45 5.54 9.88 1.69
C GLY A 45 5.07 10.83 0.58
N ARG A 46 5.75 10.84 -0.58
CA ARG A 46 5.33 11.64 -1.74
C ARG A 46 4.02 11.09 -2.30
N ARG A 47 2.97 11.92 -2.34
CA ARG A 47 1.63 11.45 -2.75
C ARG A 47 1.48 11.30 -4.26
N SER A 48 2.10 12.20 -5.04
CA SER A 48 2.00 12.16 -6.51
C SER A 48 2.62 10.87 -7.07
N GLY A 49 1.82 10.04 -7.74
CA GLY A 49 2.28 8.78 -8.35
C GLY A 49 2.38 7.58 -7.39
N ASP A 50 1.94 7.74 -6.14
CA ASP A 50 1.96 6.69 -5.13
C ASP A 50 0.61 6.56 -4.42
N GLN A 51 -0.20 5.60 -4.88
CA GLN A 51 -1.55 5.34 -4.36
C GLN A 51 -1.55 5.02 -2.86
N PHE A 52 -0.54 4.34 -2.35
CA PHE A 52 -0.45 4.05 -0.92
C PHE A 52 -0.30 5.35 -0.11
N ASN A 53 0.58 6.25 -0.55
CA ASN A 53 0.78 7.53 0.12
C ASN A 53 -0.46 8.42 0.06
N VAL A 54 -1.23 8.38 -1.04
CA VAL A 54 -2.55 9.05 -1.13
C VAL A 54 -3.50 8.49 -0.07
N TYR A 55 -3.66 7.17 0.02
CA TYR A 55 -4.56 6.55 0.99
C TYR A 55 -4.15 6.81 2.45
N VAL A 56 -2.85 6.79 2.75
CA VAL A 56 -2.34 7.16 4.08
C VAL A 56 -2.68 8.62 4.39
N CYS A 57 -2.46 9.53 3.44
CA CYS A 57 -2.83 10.93 3.61
C CYS A 57 -4.32 11.07 3.93
N ASP A 58 -5.17 10.50 3.09
CA ASP A 58 -6.62 10.71 3.18
C ASP A 58 -7.24 10.09 4.44
N ARG A 59 -6.82 8.88 4.80
CA ARG A 59 -7.47 8.11 5.89
C ARG A 59 -6.77 8.20 7.24
N PHE A 60 -5.50 8.56 7.28
CA PHE A 60 -4.74 8.64 8.54
C PHE A 60 -4.21 10.04 8.83
N VAL A 61 -3.75 10.80 7.83
CA VAL A 61 -3.19 12.13 8.08
C VAL A 61 -4.29 13.19 8.19
N LEU A 62 -5.14 13.33 7.17
CA LEU A 62 -6.16 14.38 7.12
C LEU A 62 -7.06 14.42 8.37
N PRO A 63 -7.52 13.29 8.94
CA PRO A 63 -8.31 13.31 10.18
C PRO A 63 -7.57 13.92 11.39
N ARG A 64 -6.25 14.07 11.33
CA ARG A 64 -5.40 14.66 12.38
C ARG A 64 -5.00 16.11 12.08
N VAL A 65 -5.24 16.59 10.86
CA VAL A 65 -4.95 17.97 10.43
C VAL A 65 -6.14 18.85 10.79
N HIS A 66 -6.27 19.18 12.08
CA HIS A 66 -7.24 20.16 12.57
C HIS A 66 -6.58 21.54 12.64
N ASN A 67 -7.32 22.62 12.33
CA ASN A 67 -6.86 24.02 12.44
C ASN A 67 -5.59 24.39 11.66
N ARG A 68 -5.16 23.56 10.70
CA ARG A 68 -3.92 23.76 9.92
C ARG A 68 -4.15 23.82 8.41
N ILE A 69 -5.41 23.89 7.97
CA ILE A 69 -5.77 23.95 6.55
C ILE A 69 -5.20 25.20 5.87
N ALA A 70 -5.24 26.36 6.54
CA ALA A 70 -4.64 27.59 6.04
C ALA A 70 -3.14 27.43 5.73
N GLN A 71 -2.39 26.80 6.64
CA GLN A 71 -0.96 26.52 6.44
C GLN A 71 -0.70 25.61 5.23
N ILE A 72 -1.61 24.69 4.94
CA ILE A 72 -1.52 23.83 3.74
C ILE A 72 -1.81 24.63 2.48
N ALA A 73 -2.86 25.46 2.49
CA ALA A 73 -3.23 26.31 1.36
C ALA A 73 -2.13 27.32 1.00
N GLU A 74 -1.44 27.86 2.00
CA GLU A 74 -0.31 28.78 1.85
C GLU A 74 1.02 28.07 1.51
N GLY A 75 1.05 26.74 1.52
CA GLY A 75 2.26 25.96 1.24
C GLY A 75 3.29 25.93 2.38
N THR A 76 2.99 26.51 3.55
CA THR A 76 3.85 26.49 4.74
C THR A 76 3.83 25.13 5.45
N LEU A 77 2.80 24.32 5.21
CA LEU A 77 2.69 22.93 5.65
C LEU A 77 2.43 21.98 4.48
N SER A 78 3.33 21.01 4.29
CA SER A 78 3.20 20.01 3.23
C SER A 78 2.49 18.73 3.71
N LEU A 79 1.43 18.31 3.01
CA LEU A 79 0.79 17.01 3.23
C LEU A 79 1.74 15.84 2.94
N ASP A 80 2.65 15.97 1.97
CA ASP A 80 3.67 14.95 1.68
C ASP A 80 4.64 14.81 2.86
N ARG A 81 4.99 15.92 3.52
CA ARG A 81 5.79 15.90 4.75
C ARG A 81 5.06 15.17 5.88
N LEU A 82 3.80 15.52 6.15
CA LEU A 82 3.01 14.87 7.20
C LEU A 82 2.78 13.38 6.92
N THR A 83 2.56 13.03 5.65
CA THR A 83 2.42 11.63 5.21
C THR A 83 3.68 10.83 5.47
N ARG A 84 4.85 11.38 5.10
CA ARG A 84 6.15 10.75 5.40
C ARG A 84 6.38 10.58 6.90
N GLU A 85 6.08 11.60 7.70
CA GLU A 85 6.22 11.53 9.16
C GLU A 85 5.35 10.40 9.72
N PHE A 86 4.06 10.35 9.35
CA PHE A 86 3.15 9.28 9.78
C PHE A 86 3.64 7.89 9.37
N ILE A 87 4.09 7.70 8.13
CA ILE A 87 4.58 6.39 7.66
C ILE A 87 5.78 5.93 8.48
N ARG A 88 6.73 6.82 8.75
CA ARG A 88 7.97 6.49 9.48
C ARG A 88 7.74 6.24 10.96
N THR A 89 6.75 6.90 11.57
CA THR A 89 6.46 6.69 12.98
C THR A 89 5.51 5.51 13.18
N GLU A 90 4.42 5.43 12.42
CA GLU A 90 3.31 4.52 12.73
C GLU A 90 3.33 3.20 11.98
N LEU A 91 4.07 3.09 10.87
CA LEU A 91 3.96 1.95 9.96
C LEU A 91 5.26 1.13 9.84
N GLY A 92 5.09 -0.18 9.73
CA GLY A 92 6.15 -1.15 9.49
C GLY A 92 5.93 -1.92 8.19
N PHE A 93 7.02 -2.27 7.51
CA PHE A 93 7.00 -2.98 6.23
C PHE A 93 7.51 -4.41 6.40
N ARG A 94 6.86 -5.37 5.76
CA ARG A 94 7.31 -6.76 5.61
C ARG A 94 7.24 -7.14 4.14
N PHE A 95 8.18 -7.94 3.65
CA PHE A 95 8.16 -8.39 2.26
C PHE A 95 8.61 -9.84 2.12
N LEU A 96 8.14 -10.48 1.06
CA LEU A 96 8.54 -11.81 0.63
C LEU A 96 9.01 -11.71 -0.81
N ALA A 97 10.22 -12.19 -1.09
CA ALA A 97 10.69 -12.39 -2.46
C ALA A 97 10.02 -13.63 -3.06
N VAL A 98 9.54 -13.50 -4.29
CA VAL A 98 8.86 -14.59 -5.00
C VAL A 98 9.47 -14.80 -6.40
N PRO A 99 9.44 -16.04 -6.91
CA PRO A 99 10.01 -16.40 -8.21
C PRO A 99 9.48 -15.58 -9.40
N SER A 100 8.22 -15.13 -9.38
CA SER A 100 7.61 -14.46 -10.53
C SER A 100 6.65 -13.31 -10.19
N PRO A 101 6.45 -12.34 -11.10
CA PRO A 101 5.43 -11.30 -10.93
C PRO A 101 4.01 -11.86 -10.87
N ALA A 102 3.74 -12.98 -11.57
CA ALA A 102 2.43 -13.63 -11.56
C ALA A 102 2.10 -14.21 -10.18
N GLU A 103 3.09 -14.82 -9.52
CA GLU A 103 2.95 -15.30 -8.15
C GLU A 103 2.75 -14.15 -7.15
N ALA A 104 3.52 -13.06 -7.28
CA ALA A 104 3.32 -11.87 -6.45
C ALA A 104 1.89 -11.31 -6.60
N PHE A 105 1.37 -11.28 -7.82
CA PHE A 105 0.01 -10.84 -8.12
C PHE A 105 -1.03 -11.75 -7.47
N LEU A 106 -0.89 -13.07 -7.58
CA LEU A 106 -1.83 -14.01 -6.97
C LEU A 106 -1.84 -13.87 -5.45
N ILE A 107 -0.67 -13.75 -4.81
CA ILE A 107 -0.58 -13.55 -3.36
C ILE A 107 -1.22 -12.21 -2.95
N GLU A 108 -0.92 -11.11 -3.65
CA GLU A 108 -1.53 -9.81 -3.40
C GLU A 108 -3.07 -9.90 -3.43
N ARG A 109 -3.64 -10.53 -4.45
CA ARG A 109 -5.11 -10.66 -4.59
C ARG A 109 -5.75 -11.46 -3.46
N ARG A 110 -5.11 -12.55 -3.03
CA ARG A 110 -5.60 -13.38 -1.91
C ARG A 110 -5.55 -12.59 -0.60
N LEU A 111 -4.47 -11.85 -0.35
CA LEU A 111 -4.34 -10.98 0.81
C LEU A 111 -5.36 -9.83 0.80
N GLN A 112 -5.60 -9.19 -0.35
CA GLN A 112 -6.63 -8.14 -0.46
C GLN A 112 -8.04 -8.65 -0.16
N ARG A 113 -8.34 -9.91 -0.51
CA ARG A 113 -9.64 -10.55 -0.21
C ARG A 113 -9.76 -11.03 1.24
N GLY A 114 -8.66 -11.04 2.00
CA GLY A 114 -8.64 -11.51 3.37
C GLY A 114 -8.54 -13.03 3.50
N GLU A 115 -7.98 -13.72 2.51
CA GLU A 115 -7.73 -15.17 2.55
C GLU A 115 -6.54 -15.55 3.47
N TRP A 116 -6.30 -14.75 4.50
CA TRP A 116 -5.24 -14.94 5.49
C TRP A 116 -5.76 -14.53 6.88
N GLY A 117 -5.19 -15.10 7.95
CA GLY A 117 -5.67 -14.94 9.33
C GLY A 117 -5.72 -13.50 9.85
N ALA A 118 -5.07 -12.54 9.17
CA ALA A 118 -5.12 -11.12 9.51
C ALA A 118 -6.33 -10.37 8.91
N GLY A 119 -7.20 -11.05 8.15
CA GLY A 119 -8.33 -10.43 7.46
C GLY A 119 -7.90 -9.55 6.28
N GLN A 120 -8.74 -8.56 5.95
CA GLN A 120 -8.51 -7.65 4.82
C GLN A 120 -7.65 -6.43 5.20
N PRO A 121 -6.84 -5.90 4.27
CA PRO A 121 -6.09 -4.68 4.51
C PRO A 121 -7.03 -3.48 4.62
N ILE A 122 -6.78 -2.58 5.57
CA ILE A 122 -7.61 -1.39 5.82
C ILE A 122 -7.72 -0.49 4.58
N LEU A 123 -6.62 -0.28 3.85
CA LEU A 123 -6.56 0.72 2.78
C LEU A 123 -6.93 0.20 1.39
N ASN A 124 -6.65 -1.06 1.07
CA ASN A 124 -6.90 -1.62 -0.26
C ASN A 124 -7.56 -3.01 -0.25
N PRO A 125 -8.72 -3.18 0.43
CA PRO A 125 -9.44 -4.44 0.41
C PRO A 125 -10.01 -4.70 -0.99
N LEU A 126 -10.16 -5.97 -1.34
CA LEU A 126 -11.03 -6.38 -2.43
C LEU A 126 -12.31 -6.98 -1.85
N PRO A 127 -13.46 -6.79 -2.52
CA PRO A 127 -14.66 -7.52 -2.15
C PRO A 127 -14.37 -9.03 -2.25
N PRO A 128 -15.03 -9.85 -1.40
CA PRO A 128 -15.02 -11.29 -1.60
C PRO A 128 -15.52 -11.62 -3.02
N PRO A 129 -15.11 -12.76 -3.61
CA PRO A 129 -15.67 -13.19 -4.88
C PRO A 129 -17.19 -13.14 -4.80
N ALA A 130 -17.86 -12.56 -5.81
CA ALA A 130 -19.31 -12.58 -5.87
C ALA A 130 -19.76 -14.03 -5.65
N ALA A 131 -20.63 -14.26 -4.66
CA ALA A 131 -21.22 -15.58 -4.47
C ALA A 131 -21.87 -15.95 -5.80
N ALA A 132 -21.45 -17.07 -6.40
CA ALA A 132 -22.14 -17.60 -7.57
C ALA A 132 -23.62 -17.68 -7.21
N SER A 133 -24.46 -16.89 -7.89
CA SER A 133 -25.90 -16.88 -7.65
C SER A 133 -26.37 -18.32 -7.62
N ARG A 134 -26.80 -18.79 -6.45
CA ARG A 134 -27.57 -20.02 -6.38
C ARG A 134 -28.89 -19.69 -7.06
N THR A 135 -29.00 -20.04 -8.34
CA THR A 135 -30.29 -20.18 -9.00
C THR A 135 -31.06 -21.20 -8.17
N VAL A 136 -31.97 -20.72 -7.34
CA VAL A 136 -33.02 -21.56 -6.77
C VAL A 136 -34.09 -21.55 -7.85
N ASP A 137 -34.04 -22.55 -8.72
CA ASP A 137 -35.15 -22.86 -9.62
C ASP A 137 -36.34 -23.29 -8.74
N LEU A 138 -37.45 -22.56 -8.87
CA LEU A 138 -38.78 -22.94 -8.37
C LEU A 138 -39.49 -23.77 -9.45
#